data_AF-A0A1C0YZC4-F1
#
_entry.id   AF-A0A1C0YZC4-F1
#
_cell.length_a   1.000
_cell.length_b   1.000
_cell.length_c   1.000
_cell.angle_alpha   90.00
_cell.angle_beta   90.00
_cell.angle_gamma   90.00
#
_symmetry.space_group_name_H-M   'P 1'
#
loop_
_entity.id
_entity.type
_entity.pdbx_description
1 polymer ?
#
loop_
_entity_poly.entity_id
_entity_poly.type
_entity_poly.pdbx_seq_one_letter_code
_entity_poly.pdbx_strand_id
1 'polypeptide(L)'
;MALTKSQVMQALNKGKYVRWTTTTGSIIVRKKNKTDYDFFVFEEGVEEAAHYLGFIHNVMLTMNDKNSNKDFKIVDRADVEVQN
;
A
#
# COMPACT_ATOMS: atom_id res chain seq x y z
N MET A 1 5.89 -12.36 10.19
CA MET A 1 5.94 -13.04 8.88
C MET A 1 5.31 -12.12 7.85
N ALA A 2 5.99 -11.82 6.73
CA ALA A 2 5.43 -11.00 5.66
C ALA A 2 4.27 -11.75 4.97
N LEU A 3 3.26 -11.00 4.53
CA LEU A 3 2.13 -11.58 3.80
C LEU A 3 2.57 -12.00 2.40
N THR A 4 1.99 -13.09 1.90
CA THR A 4 2.05 -13.41 0.48
C THR A 4 1.13 -12.48 -0.32
N LYS A 5 1.32 -12.38 -1.64
CA LYS A 5 0.45 -11.56 -2.50
C LYS A 5 -1.03 -11.97 -2.41
N SER A 6 -1.32 -13.26 -2.30
CA SER A 6 -2.69 -13.76 -2.11
C SER A 6 -3.28 -13.26 -0.78
N GLN A 7 -2.51 -13.29 0.30
CA GLN A 7 -2.94 -12.77 1.59
C GLN A 7 -3.13 -11.25 1.59
N VAL A 8 -2.28 -10.51 0.88
CA VAL A 8 -2.47 -9.06 0.64
C VAL A 8 -3.81 -8.81 -0.04
N MET A 9 -4.12 -9.54 -1.11
CA MET A 9 -5.38 -9.35 -1.81
C MET A 9 -6.60 -9.69 -0.95
N GLN A 10 -6.50 -10.74 -0.13
CA GLN A 10 -7.55 -11.07 0.84
C GLN A 10 -7.72 -9.98 1.89
N ALA A 11 -6.62 -9.40 2.41
CA ALA A 11 -6.66 -8.33 3.38
C ALA A 11 -7.30 -7.05 2.79
N LEU A 12 -6.90 -6.66 1.57
CA LEU A 12 -7.49 -5.53 0.86
C LEU A 12 -8.99 -5.74 0.61
N ASN A 13 -9.41 -6.94 0.20
CA ASN A 13 -10.84 -7.25 0.02
C ASN A 13 -11.64 -7.20 1.34
N LYS A 14 -10.99 -7.37 2.49
CA LYS A 14 -11.58 -7.17 3.83
C LYS A 14 -11.51 -5.70 4.29
N GLY A 15 -11.12 -4.77 3.41
CA GLY A 15 -11.02 -3.34 3.70
C GLY A 15 -9.86 -2.96 4.61
N LYS A 16 -8.86 -3.84 4.76
CA LYS A 16 -7.66 -3.56 5.56
C LYS A 16 -6.67 -2.71 4.77
N TYR A 17 -5.86 -1.94 5.48
CA TYR A 17 -4.70 -1.26 4.93
C TYR A 17 -3.53 -2.23 4.86
N VAL A 18 -2.81 -2.21 3.74
CA VAL A 18 -1.60 -3.02 3.55
C VAL A 18 -0.44 -2.10 3.18
N ARG A 19 0.66 -2.22 3.93
CA ARG A 19 1.90 -1.50 3.70
C ARG A 19 2.99 -2.41 3.12
N TRP A 20 3.85 -1.86 2.29
CA TRP A 20 5.17 -2.42 1.96
C TRP A 20 6.19 -1.31 1.78
N THR A 21 7.45 -1.63 1.98
CA THR A 21 8.56 -0.72 1.73
C THR A 21 9.01 -0.80 0.27
N THR A 22 9.53 0.32 -0.20
CA THR A 22 10.20 0.44 -1.49
C THR A 22 11.64 0.90 -1.27
N THR A 23 12.43 1.03 -2.33
CA THR A 23 13.79 1.57 -2.26
C THR A 23 13.87 3.02 -1.78
N THR A 24 12.78 3.78 -1.90
CA THR A 24 12.76 5.23 -1.64
C THR A 24 11.66 5.63 -0.67
N GLY A 25 11.19 4.69 0.17
CA GLY A 25 10.15 4.97 1.16
C GLY A 25 9.15 3.82 1.31
N SER A 26 7.86 4.12 1.43
CA SER A 26 6.83 3.08 1.60
C SER A 26 5.50 3.43 0.98
N ILE A 27 4.70 2.40 0.70
CA ILE A 27 3.38 2.55 0.12
C ILE A 27 2.37 1.87 1.03
N ILE A 28 1.26 2.55 1.32
CA ILE A 28 0.09 1.98 1.97
C ILE A 28 -1.06 1.96 0.97
N VAL A 29 -1.73 0.82 0.84
CA VAL A 29 -2.89 0.65 -0.03
C VAL A 29 -4.10 0.18 0.75
N ARG A 30 -5.27 0.71 0.40
CA ARG A 30 -6.57 0.23 0.88
C ARG A 30 -7.57 0.15 -0.27
N LYS A 31 -8.41 -0.88 -0.24
CA LYS A 31 -9.58 -0.94 -1.12
C LYS A 31 -10.64 0.08 -0.67
N LYS A 32 -11.00 1.00 -1.55
CA LYS A 32 -12.00 2.04 -1.31
C LYS A 32 -13.41 1.56 -1.63
N ASN A 33 -13.56 0.94 -2.80
CA ASN A 33 -14.82 0.38 -3.28
C ASN A 33 -14.55 -0.88 -4.14
N LYS A 34 -15.52 -1.31 -4.96
CA LYS A 34 -15.39 -2.54 -5.76
C LYS A 34 -14.19 -2.52 -6.71
N THR A 35 -13.89 -1.36 -7.31
CA THR A 35 -12.89 -1.19 -8.38
C THR A 35 -11.68 -0.39 -7.93
N ASP A 36 -11.87 0.52 -6.98
CA ASP A 36 -10.90 1.57 -6.68
C ASP A 36 -10.15 1.29 -5.37
N TYR A 37 -8.89 1.68 -5.38
CA TYR A 37 -7.93 1.53 -4.30
C TYR A 37 -7.26 2.87 -4.04
N ASP A 38 -7.20 3.27 -2.78
CA ASP A 38 -6.39 4.40 -2.34
C ASP A 38 -4.94 3.96 -2.21
N PHE A 39 -4.02 4.74 -2.76
CA PHE A 39 -2.58 4.61 -2.62
C PHE A 39 -2.03 5.82 -1.88
N PHE A 40 -1.37 5.57 -0.77
CA PHE A 40 -0.63 6.57 0.00
C PHE A 40 0.86 6.25 -0.17
N VAL A 41 1.59 7.12 -0.84
CA VAL A 41 3.03 6.96 -1.13
C VAL A 41 3.80 7.95 -0.26
N PHE A 42 4.67 7.40 0.56
CA PHE A 42 5.53 8.13 1.48
C PHE A 42 6.95 8.02 0.98
N GLU A 43 7.48 9.10 0.41
CA GLU A 43 8.84 9.15 -0.12
C GLU A 43 9.82 9.68 0.93
N GLU A 44 11.05 9.18 0.92
CA GLU A 44 12.10 9.68 1.80
C GLU A 44 12.42 11.15 1.49
N GLY A 45 12.41 11.99 2.52
CA GLY A 45 12.67 13.43 2.38
C GLY A 45 11.46 14.26 1.94
N VAL A 46 10.29 13.65 1.78
CA VAL A 46 9.02 14.35 1.56
C VAL A 46 8.18 14.26 2.83
N GLU A 47 7.72 15.41 3.33
CA GLU A 47 6.95 15.47 4.58
C GLU A 47 5.52 14.94 4.42
N GLU A 48 4.88 15.21 3.28
CA GLU A 48 3.50 14.81 3.02
C GLU A 48 3.40 13.58 2.11
N ALA A 49 2.41 12.73 2.37
CA ALA A 49 2.15 11.57 1.54
C ALA A 49 1.47 11.97 0.22
N ALA A 50 1.97 11.47 -0.90
CA ALA A 50 1.22 11.55 -2.15
C ALA A 50 0.03 10.57 -2.11
N HIS A 51 -1.18 11.07 -2.31
CA HIS A 51 -2.40 10.26 -2.35
C HIS A 51 -3.00 10.24 -3.76
N TYR A 52 -3.22 9.05 -4.30
CA TYR A 52 -3.95 8.87 -5.57
C TYR A 52 -4.86 7.64 -5.56
N LEU A 53 -5.82 7.63 -6.48
CA LEU A 53 -6.72 6.52 -6.75
C LEU A 53 -6.16 5.64 -7.87
N GLY A 54 -6.17 4.34 -7.66
CA GLY A 54 -5.79 3.35 -8.66
C GLY A 54 -6.77 2.19 -8.70
N PHE A 55 -6.56 1.30 -9.67
CA PHE A 55 -7.34 0.06 -9.82
C PHE A 55 -6.54 -1.14 -9.33
N ILE A 56 -7.19 -2.30 -9.31
CA ILE A 56 -6.54 -3.57 -8.95
C ILE A 56 -5.25 -3.83 -9.76
N HIS A 57 -5.23 -3.46 -11.05
CA HIS A 57 -4.06 -3.62 -11.90
C HIS A 57 -2.86 -2.81 -11.37
N ASN A 58 -3.09 -1.58 -10.91
CA ASN A 58 -2.04 -0.75 -10.30
C ASN A 58 -1.48 -1.43 -9.05
N VAL A 59 -2.33 -2.00 -8.19
CA VAL A 59 -1.88 -2.70 -6.98
C VAL A 59 -0.93 -3.83 -7.33
N MET A 60 -1.33 -4.67 -8.30
CA MET A 60 -0.53 -5.80 -8.74
C MET A 60 0.79 -5.37 -9.38
N LEU A 61 0.79 -4.30 -10.18
CA LEU A 61 2.01 -3.74 -10.76
C LEU A 61 2.97 -3.26 -9.65
N THR A 62 2.49 -2.45 -8.71
CA THR A 62 3.32 -1.89 -7.64
C THR A 62 3.87 -2.97 -6.70
N MET A 63 3.11 -4.04 -6.43
CA MET A 63 3.60 -5.19 -5.65
C MET A 63 4.66 -6.03 -6.40
N ASN A 64 4.69 -5.95 -7.73
CA ASN A 64 5.62 -6.67 -8.60
C ASN A 64 6.85 -5.84 -8.97
N ASP A 65 6.82 -4.54 -8.69
CA ASP A 65 7.89 -3.61 -9.04
C ASP A 65 9.23 -4.07 -8.45
N LYS A 66 10.30 -3.86 -9.22
CA LYS A 66 11.67 -4.21 -8.81
C LYS A 66 12.14 -3.42 -7.58
N ASN A 67 11.56 -2.24 -7.37
CA ASN A 67 11.82 -1.37 -6.24
C ASN A 67 10.96 -1.71 -5.02
N SER A 68 10.03 -2.67 -5.13
CA SER A 68 9.25 -3.16 -3.98
C SER A 68 10.02 -4.24 -3.23
N ASN A 69 10.15 -4.07 -1.91
CA ASN A 69 10.79 -5.05 -1.04
C ASN A 69 9.88 -6.25 -0.69
N LYS A 70 8.61 -6.21 -1.12
CA LYS A 70 7.63 -7.31 -0.96
C LYS A 70 7.44 -7.76 0.50
N ASP A 71 7.72 -6.88 1.45
CA ASP A 71 7.63 -7.07 2.90
C ASP A 71 6.24 -6.71 3.45
N PHE A 72 5.21 -7.19 2.75
CA PHE A 72 3.81 -6.79 2.96
C PHE A 72 3.31 -7.03 4.38
N LYS A 73 2.65 -6.04 4.97
CA LYS A 73 2.07 -6.09 6.33
C LYS A 73 0.71 -5.39 6.38
N ILE A 74 -0.20 -5.90 7.23
CA ILE A 74 -1.41 -5.16 7.59
C ILE A 74 -1.00 -4.05 8.55
N VAL A 75 -1.52 -2.85 8.34
CA VAL A 75 -1.30 -1.69 9.21
C VAL A 75 -2.64 -1.09 9.62
N ASP A 76 -2.62 -0.24 10.64
CA ASP A 76 -3.81 0.48 11.09
C ASP A 76 -3.98 1.79 10.31
N ARG A 77 -5.18 2.36 10.38
CA ARG A 77 -5.46 3.65 9.73
C ARG A 77 -4.57 4.77 10.29
N ALA A 78 -4.24 4.71 11.58
CA ALA A 78 -3.38 5.71 12.23
C ALA A 78 -2.00 5.80 11.57
N ASP A 79 -1.48 4.71 10.99
CA ASP A 79 -0.20 4.71 10.27
C ASP A 79 -0.23 5.58 9.01
N VAL A 80 -1.42 5.88 8.47
CA VAL A 80 -1.59 6.82 7.35
C VAL A 80 -1.64 8.27 7.84
N GLU A 81 -2.15 8.50 9.05
CA GLU A 81 -2.36 9.83 9.63
C GLU A 81 -1.12 10.35 10.38
N VAL A 82 -0.27 9.47 10.93
CA VAL A 82 0.98 9.83 11.63
C VAL A 82 2.12 10.22 10.66
N GLN A 83 1.95 9.96 9.36
CA GLN A 83 2.91 10.29 8.32
C GLN A 83 2.48 11.48 7.43
N ASN A 84 1.50 12.27 7.88
CA ASN A 84 1.07 13.54 7.30
C ASN A 84 1.12 14.64 8.36
#